data_AF-A0A2E9TTY3-F1
#
_entry.id   AF-A0A2E9TTY3-F1
#
_cell.length_a   1.000
_cell.length_b   1.000
_cell.length_c   1.000
_cell.angle_alpha   90.00
_cell.angle_beta   90.00
_cell.angle_gamma   90.00
#
_symmetry.space_group_name_H-M   'P 1'
#
loop_
_entity.id
_entity.type
_entity.pdbx_description
1 polymer ?
#
loop_
_entity_poly.entity_id
_entity_poly.type
_entity_poly.pdbx_seq_one_letter_code
_entity_poly.pdbx_strand_id
1 'polypeptide(L)' 'MKKKPRPKKQPNPYIIFAVNTFQMGLTVFIFVQIGIQLDAYFVYEKTFRIVFALIGFLVGFMLCYKTIQRINK' A
#
# COMPACT_ATOMS: atom_id res chain seq x y z
N MET A 1 4.53 29.76 -33.27
CA MET A 1 4.31 28.29 -33.18
C MET A 1 4.08 27.90 -31.72
N LYS A 2 2.89 27.41 -31.35
CA LYS A 2 2.64 26.86 -30.00
C LYS A 2 3.42 25.56 -29.84
N LYS A 3 4.41 25.52 -28.93
CA LYS A 3 5.20 24.31 -28.64
C LYS A 3 4.26 23.22 -28.12
N LYS A 4 4.16 22.09 -28.83
CA LYS A 4 3.43 20.91 -28.37
C LYS A 4 4.01 20.48 -27.00
N PRO A 5 3.18 20.23 -25.97
CA PRO A 5 3.67 19.74 -24.69
C PRO A 5 4.36 18.39 -24.92
N ARG A 6 5.63 18.30 -24.53
CA ARG A 6 6.41 17.06 -24.67
C ARG A 6 5.78 16.00 -23.77
N PRO A 7 5.67 14.74 -24.21
CA PRO A 7 5.17 13.66 -23.35
C PRO A 7 6.10 13.57 -22.13
N LYS A 8 5.52 13.70 -20.93
CA LYS A 8 6.26 13.50 -19.67
C LYS A 8 6.86 12.10 -19.70
N LYS A 9 8.18 11.99 -19.50
CA LYS A 9 8.87 10.71 -19.29
C LYS A 9 8.11 9.95 -18.19
N GLN A 10 7.51 8.83 -18.54
CA GLN A 10 6.88 7.97 -17.55
C GLN A 10 8.00 7.42 -16.64
N PRO A 11 7.84 7.47 -15.31
CA PRO A 11 8.82 6.91 -14.41
C PRO A 11 9.00 5.41 -14.69
N ASN A 12 10.23 4.91 -14.50
CA ASN A 12 10.55 3.51 -14.75
C ASN A 12 9.60 2.58 -13.95
N PRO A 13 8.92 1.61 -14.58
CA PRO A 13 8.06 0.61 -13.94
C PRO A 13 8.55 0.09 -12.59
N TYR A 14 9.83 -0.25 -12.51
CA TYR A 14 10.47 -0.82 -11.33
C TYR A 14 10.54 0.17 -10.16
N ILE A 15 10.75 1.47 -10.44
CA ILE A 15 10.77 2.51 -9.41
C ILE A 15 9.37 2.74 -8.87
N ILE A 16 8.36 2.76 -9.75
CA ILE A 16 6.97 2.88 -9.34
C ILE A 16 6.58 1.68 -8.48
N PHE A 17 6.98 0.46 -8.87
CA PHE A 17 6.74 -0.74 -8.10
C PHE A 17 7.43 -0.72 -6.72
N ALA A 18 8.70 -0.31 -6.65
CA ALA A 18 9.45 -0.23 -5.41
C ALA A 18 8.84 0.79 -4.43
N VAL A 19 8.53 2.00 -4.90
CA VAL A 19 7.90 3.05 -4.09
C VAL A 19 6.51 2.62 -3.63
N ASN A 20 5.72 2.02 -4.52
CA ASN A 20 4.37 1.56 -4.18
C ASN A 20 4.41 0.41 -3.16
N THR A 21 5.34 -0.55 -3.32
CA THR A 21 5.53 -1.64 -2.35
C THR A 21 5.98 -1.10 -0.99
N PHE A 22 6.90 -0.13 -0.96
CA PHE A 22 7.34 0.52 0.27
C PHE A 22 6.20 1.26 0.96
N GLN A 23 5.40 2.01 0.20
CA GLN A 23 4.21 2.71 0.71
C GLN A 23 3.19 1.72 1.29
N MET A 24 3.03 0.55 0.68
CA MET A 24 2.14 -0.49 1.19
C MET A 24 2.66 -1.14 2.46
N GLY A 25 3.94 -1.48 2.53
CA GLY A 25 4.56 -1.97 3.76
C GLY A 25 4.37 -0.98 4.92
N LEU A 26 4.53 0.32 4.65
CA LEU A 26 4.30 1.37 5.62
C LEU A 26 2.83 1.44 6.07
N THR A 27 1.90 1.30 5.13
CA THR A 27 0.45 1.29 5.41
C THR A 27 0.08 0.10 6.30
N VAL A 28 0.55 -1.11 5.97
CA VAL A 28 0.33 -2.31 6.78
C VAL A 28 0.93 -2.15 8.17
N PHE A 29 2.15 -1.61 8.27
CA PHE A 29 2.81 -1.36 9.56
C PHE A 29 1.98 -0.43 10.46
N ILE A 30 1.47 0.68 9.92
CA ILE A 30 0.61 1.60 10.66
C ILE A 30 -0.69 0.91 11.10
N PHE A 31 -1.33 0.16 10.20
CA PHE A 31 -2.55 -0.58 10.52
C PHE A 31 -2.34 -1.64 11.62
N VAL A 32 -1.20 -2.33 11.62
CA VAL A 32 -0.83 -3.28 12.68
C VAL A 32 -0.61 -2.57 14.01
N GLN A 33 0.05 -1.41 14.02
CA GLN A 33 0.28 -0.63 15.23
C GLN A 33 -1.04 -0.10 15.83
N ILE A 34 -1.96 0.34 14.97
CA ILE A 34 -3.32 0.70 15.39
C ILE A 34 -4.02 -0.53 15.97
N GLY A 35 -3.90 -1.69 15.30
CA GLY A 35 -4.46 -2.95 15.79
C GLY A 35 -3.92 -3.33 17.17
N ILE A 36 -2.63 -3.12 17.45
CA ILE A 36 -2.02 -3.36 18.77
C ILE A 36 -2.58 -2.40 19.83
N GLN A 37 -2.71 -1.10 19.51
CA GLN A 37 -3.33 -0.15 20.44
C GLN A 37 -4.79 -0.48 20.73
N LEU A 38 -5.54 -0.91 19.71
CA LEU A 38 -6.94 -1.28 19.86
C LEU A 38 -7.12 -2.55 20.68
N ASP A 39 -6.26 -3.56 20.46
CA ASP A 39 -6.22 -4.81 21.23
C ASP A 39 -5.89 -4.55 22.71
N ALA A 40 -4.96 -3.62 22.98
CA ALA A 40 -4.62 -3.17 24.33
C ALA A 40 -5.77 -2.41 25.02
N TYR A 41 -6.59 -1.68 24.26
CA TYR A 41 -7.73 -0.93 24.80
C TYR A 41 -8.94 -1.82 25.12
N PHE A 42 -9.16 -2.87 24.32
CA PHE A 42 -10.33 -3.75 24.43
C PHE A 42 -10.08 -5.06 25.19
N VAL A 43 -8.84 -5.36 25.61
CA VAL A 43 -8.45 -6.63 26.30
C VAL A 43 -8.90 -7.87 25.52
N TYR A 44 -9.00 -7.76 24.20
CA TYR A 44 -9.24 -8.92 23.35
C TYR A 44 -7.89 -9.63 23.13
N GLU A 45 -7.89 -10.96 23.23
CA GLU A 45 -6.67 -11.74 23.07
C GLU A 45 -6.20 -11.72 21.61
N LYS A 46 -5.31 -10.79 21.21
CA LYS A 46 -4.51 -10.78 19.96
C LYS A 46 -5.27 -10.90 18.64
N THR A 47 -6.59 -11.04 18.70
CA THR A 47 -7.45 -11.41 17.58
C THR A 47 -7.63 -10.20 16.69
N PHE A 48 -7.81 -9.01 17.28
CA PHE A 48 -7.87 -7.77 16.50
C PHE A 48 -6.56 -7.47 15.82
N ARG A 49 -5.42 -7.73 16.46
CA ARG A 49 -4.11 -7.57 15.82
C ARG A 49 -3.98 -8.43 14.56
N ILE A 50 -4.37 -9.71 14.63
CA ILE A 50 -4.30 -10.64 13.49
C ILE A 50 -5.28 -10.22 12.38
N VAL A 51 -6.51 -9.86 12.75
CA VAL A 51 -7.55 -9.41 11.81
C VAL A 51 -7.12 -8.12 11.11
N PHE A 52 -6.63 -7.12 11.84
CA PHE A 52 -6.13 -5.87 11.26
C PHE A 52 -4.89 -6.08 10.40
N ALA A 53 -3.98 -6.98 10.78
CA ALA A 53 -2.83 -7.34 9.96
C ALA A 53 -3.25 -7.97 8.63
N LEU A 54 -4.20 -8.92 8.66
CA LEU A 54 -4.75 -9.58 7.47
C LEU A 54 -5.47 -8.59 6.55
N ILE A 55 -6.32 -7.71 7.11
CA ILE A 55 -7.03 -6.67 6.35
C ILE A 55 -6.03 -5.70 5.72
N GLY A 56 -5.06 -5.23 6.50
CA GLY A 56 -4.00 -4.36 6.03
C GLY A 56 -3.22 -5.00 4.89
N PHE A 57 -2.85 -6.27 5.03
CA PHE A 57 -2.18 -7.04 3.98
C PHE A 57 -3.04 -7.20 2.73
N LEU A 58 -4.34 -7.50 2.86
CA LEU A 58 -5.23 -7.69 1.72
C LEU A 58 -5.39 -6.41 0.89
N VAL A 59 -5.62 -5.28 1.56
CA VAL A 59 -5.66 -3.95 0.94
C VAL A 59 -4.30 -3.60 0.34
N GLY A 60 -3.25 -3.90 1.12
CA GLY A 60 -1.83 -3.93 0.79
C GLY A 60 -1.48 -4.72 -0.47
N PHE A 61 -2.24 -5.76 -0.80
CA PHE A 61 -1.96 -6.60 -1.95
C PHE A 61 -2.76 -6.11 -3.17
N MET A 62 -4.04 -5.78 -2.97
CA MET A 62 -4.96 -5.34 -4.01
C MET A 62 -4.53 -4.04 -4.70
N LEU A 63 -4.05 -3.06 -3.94
CA LEU A 63 -3.53 -1.82 -4.54
C LEU A 63 -2.21 -2.08 -5.31
N CYS A 64 -1.36 -3.02 -4.87
CA CYS A 64 -0.12 -3.37 -5.58
C CYS A 64 -0.45 -4.01 -6.92
N TYR A 65 -1.40 -4.96 -6.90
CA TYR A 65 -1.93 -5.60 -8.09
C TYR A 65 -2.50 -4.58 -9.09
N LYS A 66 -3.31 -3.62 -8.61
CA LYS A 66 -3.82 -2.53 -9.46
C LYS A 66 -2.72 -1.65 -10.02
N THR A 67 -1.68 -1.33 -9.24
CA THR A 67 -0.54 -0.53 -9.72
C THR A 67 0.22 -1.26 -10.82
N ILE A 68 0.48 -2.56 -10.68
CA ILE A 68 1.12 -3.38 -11.72
C ILE A 68 0.26 -3.40 -12.99
N GLN A 69 -1.05 -3.64 -12.88
CA GLN A 69 -1.94 -3.64 -14.04
C GLN A 69 -1.95 -2.29 -14.77
N ARG A 70 -1.78 -1.17 -14.05
CA ARG A 70 -1.76 0.17 -14.62
C ARG A 70 -0.44 0.51 -15.33
N ILE A 71 0.66 -0.12 -14.93
CA ILE A 71 1.97 0.05 -15.56
C ILE A 71 2.10 -0.83 -16.81
N ASN A 72 1.44 -2.00 -16.81
CA ASN A 72 1.44 -2.93 -17.94
C ASN A 72 0.46 -2.53 -19.08
N LYS A 73 -0.32 -1.46 -18.92
CA LYS A 73 -1.35 -1.00 -19.87
C LYS A 73 -0.92 0.31 -20.51
#